data_AF-A0A2Z6MEL6-F1
#
_entry.id   AF-A0A2Z6MEL6-F1
#
_cell.length_a   1.000
_cell.length_b   1.000
_cell.length_c   1.000
_cell.angle_alpha   90.00
_cell.angle_beta   90.00
_cell.angle_gamma   90.00
#
_symmetry.space_group_name_H-M   'P 1'
#
loop_
_entity.id
_entity.type
_entity.pdbx_description
1 polymer ?
#
loop_
_entity_poly.entity_id
_entity_poly.type
_entity_poly.pdbx_seq_one_letter_code
_entity_poly.pdbx_strand_id
1 'polypeptide(L)'
;MYTFPNYVNDAYVVGTDWGANIGWHLSLFRPDRVKGFVALGVPYFPRSPTDKTVETIRKIYGDGSMVCQFQEPGRAERAFARYDFLTVMKKFLLITRTHFIAAPSGMEIIDFLPTSVLPSWITEEELMVFADKFQESGFTGAFNYYRAMDL
;
A
#
# COMPACT_ATOMS: atom_id res chain seq x y z
N MET A 1 -40.81 23.14 -6.03
CA MET A 1 -39.54 23.44 -5.36
C MET A 1 -38.91 22.09 -5.03
N TYR A 2 -37.93 21.63 -5.80
CA TYR A 2 -37.30 20.32 -5.58
C TYR A 2 -36.26 20.45 -4.47
N THR A 3 -36.53 19.84 -3.32
CA THR A 3 -35.54 19.64 -2.26
C THR A 3 -34.58 18.53 -2.70
N PHE A 4 -33.33 18.89 -2.98
CA PHE A 4 -32.26 17.90 -3.19
C PHE A 4 -32.09 17.05 -1.92
N PRO A 5 -31.78 15.75 -2.03
CA PRO A 5 -31.64 14.86 -0.88
C PRO A 5 -30.50 15.37 0.03
N ASN A 6 -30.64 15.12 1.34
CA ASN A 6 -29.68 15.51 2.38
C ASN A 6 -28.24 15.16 1.98
N TYR A 7 -27.47 16.15 1.52
CA TYR A 7 -26.05 15.96 1.23
C TYR A 7 -25.32 15.73 2.54
N VAL A 8 -24.59 14.61 2.63
CA VAL A 8 -23.60 14.41 3.69
C VAL A 8 -22.47 15.38 3.42
N ASN A 9 -22.34 16.39 4.27
CA ASN A 9 -21.35 17.44 4.07
C ASN A 9 -19.95 17.05 4.55
N ASP A 10 -19.84 16.09 5.46
CA ASP A 10 -18.62 15.67 6.13
C ASP A 10 -18.75 14.25 6.69
N ALA A 11 -17.63 13.57 6.90
CA ALA A 11 -17.61 12.18 7.34
C ALA A 11 -16.48 11.90 8.34
N TYR A 12 -16.65 10.84 9.13
CA TYR A 12 -15.51 10.18 9.77
C TYR A 12 -14.80 9.31 8.73
N VAL A 13 -13.48 9.45 8.65
CA VAL A 13 -12.64 8.71 7.70
C VAL A 13 -11.86 7.66 8.47
N VAL A 14 -11.73 6.47 7.89
CA VAL A 14 -10.86 5.41 8.41
C VAL A 14 -9.97 4.96 7.26
N GLY A 15 -8.66 4.92 7.50
CA GLY A 15 -7.68 4.58 6.46
C GLY A 15 -6.60 3.67 7.01
N THR A 16 -6.12 2.75 6.17
CA THR A 16 -4.99 1.88 6.45
C THR A 16 -3.98 1.94 5.30
N ASP A 17 -2.69 1.79 5.60
CA ASP A 17 -1.60 1.83 4.61
C ASP A 17 -1.68 3.08 3.69
N TRP A 18 -1.74 2.92 2.37
CA TRP A 18 -1.96 4.01 1.41
C TRP A 18 -3.29 4.75 1.62
N GLY A 19 -4.34 4.05 2.07
CA GLY A 19 -5.60 4.68 2.45
C GLY A 19 -5.42 5.63 3.64
N ALA A 20 -4.52 5.33 4.58
CA ALA A 20 -4.18 6.26 5.66
C ALA A 20 -3.39 7.47 5.13
N ASN A 21 -2.44 7.25 4.22
CA ASN A 21 -1.70 8.33 3.56
C ASN A 21 -2.65 9.30 2.82
N ILE A 22 -3.60 8.76 2.06
CA ILE A 22 -4.63 9.55 1.37
C ILE A 22 -5.54 10.26 2.38
N GLY A 23 -5.92 9.59 3.48
CA GLY A 23 -6.70 10.19 4.56
C GLY A 23 -6.02 11.41 5.21
N TRP A 24 -4.70 11.37 5.40
CA TRP A 24 -3.92 12.54 5.85
C TRP A 24 -4.02 13.70 4.87
N HIS A 25 -3.83 13.45 3.57
CA HIS A 25 -3.95 14.48 2.54
C HIS A 25 -5.36 15.06 2.47
N LEU A 26 -6.40 14.21 2.53
CA LEU A 26 -7.79 14.66 2.58
C LEU A 26 -8.04 15.56 3.79
N SER A 27 -7.52 15.20 4.96
CA SER A 27 -7.68 15.97 6.20
C SER A 27 -6.98 17.33 6.13
N LEU A 28 -5.84 17.42 5.44
CA LEU A 28 -5.10 18.67 5.24
C LEU A 28 -5.73 19.57 4.18
N PHE A 29 -6.18 19.00 3.05
CA PHE A 29 -6.72 19.77 1.94
C PHE A 29 -8.19 20.16 2.14
N ARG A 30 -8.98 19.29 2.78
CA ARG A 30 -10.42 19.46 3.00
C ARG A 30 -10.80 19.14 4.45
N PRO A 31 -10.25 19.87 5.43
CA PRO A 31 -10.62 19.68 6.83
C PRO A 31 -12.13 19.91 7.06
N ASP A 32 -12.78 20.73 6.24
CA ASP A 32 -14.23 20.97 6.24
C ASP A 32 -15.07 19.71 5.93
N ARG A 33 -14.45 18.67 5.37
CA ARG A 33 -15.10 17.41 5.00
C ARG A 33 -14.78 16.24 5.95
N VAL A 34 -13.87 16.43 6.91
CA VAL A 34 -13.39 15.37 7.80
C VAL A 34 -13.74 15.69 9.25
N LYS A 35 -14.76 15.00 9.80
CA LYS A 35 -15.15 15.14 11.22
C LYS A 35 -14.14 14.56 12.19
N GLY A 36 -13.44 13.53 11.73
CA GLY A 36 -12.42 12.83 12.49
C GLY A 36 -11.80 11.74 11.63
N PHE A 37 -10.52 11.48 11.86
CA PHE A 37 -9.76 10.52 11.07
C PHE A 37 -9.11 9.47 11.98
N VAL A 38 -9.38 8.20 11.70
CA VAL A 38 -8.70 7.06 12.33
C VAL A 38 -7.72 6.47 11.32
N ALA A 39 -6.43 6.67 11.59
CA ALA A 39 -5.34 6.13 10.77
C ALA A 39 -4.78 4.85 11.38
N LEU A 40 -4.67 3.79 10.58
CA LEU A 40 -4.11 2.49 10.96
C LEU A 40 -2.83 2.20 10.17
N GLY A 41 -1.75 1.83 10.88
CA GLY A 41 -0.48 1.41 10.27
C GLY A 41 0.46 2.55 9.85
N VAL A 42 -0.04 3.60 9.18
CA VAL A 42 0.80 4.70 8.66
C VAL A 42 0.50 6.02 9.39
N PRO A 43 1.44 6.54 10.21
CA PRO A 43 1.27 7.82 10.88
C PRO A 43 1.44 9.00 9.89
N TYR A 44 1.11 10.20 10.36
CA TYR A 44 1.38 11.41 9.59
C TYR A 44 2.89 11.70 9.55
N PHE A 45 3.43 11.91 8.35
CA PHE A 45 4.80 12.33 8.15
C PHE A 45 4.81 13.72 7.47
N PRO A 46 5.30 14.78 8.15
CA PRO A 46 5.51 16.07 7.50
C PRO A 46 6.43 15.93 6.29
N ARG A 47 6.09 16.57 5.17
CA ARG A 47 6.95 16.58 3.97
C ARG A 47 8.26 17.30 4.30
N SER A 48 9.38 16.64 4.04
CA SER A 48 10.70 17.28 4.13
C SER A 48 10.83 18.35 3.03
N PRO A 49 11.35 19.55 3.33
CA PRO A 49 11.60 20.57 2.32
C PRO A 49 12.81 20.27 1.44
N THR A 50 13.70 19.36 1.86
CA THR A 50 15.00 19.10 1.21
C THR A 50 15.16 17.69 0.69
N ASP A 51 14.48 16.72 1.28
CA ASP A 51 14.66 15.31 0.97
C ASP A 51 13.40 14.71 0.35
N LYS A 52 13.60 13.97 -0.74
CA LYS A 52 12.57 13.15 -1.35
C LYS A 52 12.35 11.87 -0.56
N THR A 53 11.09 11.44 -0.44
CA THR A 53 10.73 10.32 0.43
C THR A 53 11.36 9.01 -0.06
N VAL A 54 11.33 8.73 -1.36
CA VAL A 54 11.94 7.50 -1.91
C VAL A 54 13.45 7.52 -1.73
N GLU A 55 14.10 8.67 -1.92
CA GLU A 55 15.54 8.81 -1.69
C GLU A 55 15.93 8.61 -0.22
N THR A 56 15.15 9.15 0.72
CA THR A 56 15.36 8.90 2.16
C THR A 56 15.22 7.42 2.48
N ILE A 57 14.18 6.75 1.97
CA ILE A 57 13.99 5.30 2.17
C ILE A 57 15.17 4.53 1.58
N ARG A 58 15.65 4.90 0.37
CA ARG A 58 16.83 4.28 -0.24
C ARG A 58 18.08 4.46 0.61
N LYS A 59 18.32 5.64 1.17
CA LYS A 59 19.49 5.89 2.06
C LYS A 59 19.46 5.01 3.31
N ILE A 60 18.29 4.71 3.86
CA ILE A 60 18.13 3.96 5.11
C ILE A 60 18.10 2.44 4.88
N TYR A 61 17.36 1.99 3.86
CA TYR A 61 17.05 0.56 3.64
C TYR A 61 17.64 -0.02 2.36
N GLY A 62 18.28 0.81 1.52
CA GLY A 62 18.86 0.41 0.24
C GLY A 62 17.84 0.13 -0.87
N ASP A 63 18.35 -0.29 -2.03
CA ASP A 63 17.53 -0.64 -3.20
C ASP A 63 16.75 -1.95 -3.05
N GLY A 64 17.09 -2.75 -2.03
CA GLY A 64 16.34 -3.93 -1.64
C GLY A 64 14.97 -3.60 -1.02
N SER A 65 14.75 -2.36 -0.61
CA SER A 65 13.49 -1.93 0.00
C SER A 65 12.33 -2.05 -0.98
N MET A 66 11.16 -2.48 -0.48
CA MET A 66 9.96 -2.65 -1.31
C MET A 66 9.59 -1.38 -2.09
N VAL A 67 9.64 -0.21 -1.43
CA VAL A 67 9.34 1.08 -2.06
C VAL A 67 10.28 1.37 -3.23
N CYS A 68 11.58 1.06 -3.08
CA CYS A 68 12.56 1.21 -4.15
C CYS A 68 12.29 0.24 -5.31
N GLN A 69 11.99 -1.02 -5.02
CA GLN A 69 11.73 -2.04 -6.05
C GLN A 69 10.47 -1.74 -6.88
N PHE A 70 9.49 -1.05 -6.30
CA PHE A 70 8.25 -0.67 -6.99
C PHE A 70 8.39 0.55 -7.91
N GLN A 71 9.48 1.32 -7.81
CA GLN A 71 9.69 2.53 -8.60
C GLN A 71 9.84 2.26 -10.09
N GLU A 72 10.58 1.23 -10.49
CA GLU A 72 10.80 0.92 -11.90
C GLU A 72 9.50 0.33 -12.51
N PRO A 73 8.89 0.99 -13.51
CA PRO A 73 7.69 0.47 -14.16
C PRO A 73 7.92 -0.93 -14.75
N GLY A 74 7.07 -1.88 -14.39
CA GLY A 74 7.13 -3.25 -14.87
C GLY A 74 8.07 -4.18 -14.10
N ARG A 75 8.99 -3.68 -13.25
CA ARG A 75 9.91 -4.55 -12.49
C ARG A 75 9.15 -5.43 -11.50
N ALA A 76 8.38 -4.80 -10.61
CA ALA A 76 7.58 -5.49 -9.61
C ALA A 76 6.51 -6.36 -10.26
N GLU A 77 5.87 -5.90 -11.34
CA GLU A 77 4.90 -6.68 -12.11
C GLU A 77 5.52 -7.97 -12.66
N ARG A 78 6.70 -7.89 -13.31
CA ARG A 78 7.41 -9.09 -13.80
C ARG A 78 7.81 -10.02 -12.66
N ALA A 79 8.21 -9.48 -11.52
CA ALA A 79 8.58 -10.29 -10.37
C ALA A 79 7.38 -11.03 -9.78
N PHE A 80 6.26 -10.34 -9.60
CA PHE A 80 5.03 -10.90 -9.04
C PHE A 80 4.40 -11.93 -9.98
N ALA A 81 4.51 -11.73 -11.30
CA ALA A 81 4.02 -12.67 -12.32
C ALA A 81 4.71 -14.05 -12.32
N ARG A 82 5.78 -14.25 -11.54
CA ARG A 82 6.40 -15.58 -11.33
C ARG A 82 5.56 -16.49 -10.42
N TYR A 83 4.57 -15.95 -9.73
CA TYR A 83 3.69 -16.68 -8.82
C TYR A 83 2.23 -16.51 -9.23
N ASP A 84 1.38 -17.46 -8.86
CA ASP A 84 -0.07 -17.27 -8.94
C ASP A 84 -0.53 -16.19 -7.95
N PHE A 85 -1.69 -15.57 -8.22
CA PHE A 85 -2.19 -14.44 -7.44
C PHE A 85 -2.48 -14.82 -5.98
N LEU A 86 -2.95 -16.04 -5.70
CA LEU A 86 -3.18 -16.50 -4.33
C LEU A 86 -1.86 -16.59 -3.55
N THR A 87 -0.81 -17.12 -4.17
CA THR A 87 0.53 -17.16 -3.59
C THR A 87 1.07 -15.75 -3.31
N VAL A 88 0.86 -14.81 -4.24
CA VAL A 88 1.21 -13.39 -4.00
C VAL A 88 0.45 -12.83 -2.80
N MET A 89 -0.86 -13.06 -2.72
CA MET A 89 -1.70 -12.59 -1.59
C MET A 89 -1.24 -13.20 -0.27
N LYS A 90 -0.94 -14.50 -0.23
CA LYS A 90 -0.40 -15.18 0.97
C LYS A 90 0.94 -14.59 1.40
N LYS A 91 1.86 -14.34 0.47
CA LYS A 91 3.17 -13.74 0.77
C LYS A 91 3.06 -12.31 1.29
N PHE A 92 2.12 -11.52 0.76
CA PHE A 92 2.05 -10.09 1.00
C PHE A 92 1.09 -9.68 2.13
N LEU A 93 -0.12 -10.25 2.18
CA LEU A 93 -1.12 -9.90 3.20
C LEU A 93 -0.82 -10.55 4.56
N LEU A 94 -0.03 -11.62 4.59
CA LEU A 94 0.32 -12.34 5.81
C LEU A 94 1.73 -11.99 6.31
N ILE A 95 2.25 -10.83 5.92
CA ILE A 95 3.49 -10.29 6.46
C ILE A 95 3.28 -9.97 7.94
N THR A 96 4.07 -10.60 8.81
CA THR A 96 4.06 -10.36 10.26
C THR A 96 5.23 -9.52 10.75
N ARG A 97 6.10 -9.06 9.83
CA ARG A 97 7.26 -8.24 10.19
C ARG A 97 6.81 -6.85 10.59
N THR A 98 7.33 -6.37 11.72
CA THR A 98 7.02 -5.06 12.31
C THR A 98 7.92 -3.93 11.82
N HIS A 99 9.00 -4.25 11.10
CA HIS A 99 9.95 -3.29 10.55
C HIS A 99 9.84 -3.22 9.04
N PHE A 100 10.31 -2.10 8.48
CA PHE A 100 10.40 -1.88 7.04
C PHE A 100 11.16 -3.03 6.37
N ILE A 101 10.63 -3.56 5.27
CA ILE A 101 11.17 -4.77 4.64
C ILE A 101 12.06 -4.38 3.46
N ALA A 102 13.28 -4.89 3.50
CA ALA A 102 14.21 -4.88 2.38
C ALA A 102 14.69 -6.30 2.10
N ALA A 103 14.64 -6.69 0.82
CA ALA A 103 15.23 -7.92 0.35
C ALA A 103 16.76 -7.79 0.29
N PRO A 104 17.50 -8.92 0.42
CA PRO A 104 18.92 -8.94 0.12
C PRO A 104 19.24 -8.39 -1.28
N SER A 105 20.47 -7.91 -1.47
CA SER A 105 20.92 -7.41 -2.78
C SER A 105 20.74 -8.46 -3.87
N GLY A 106 20.18 -8.06 -5.01
CA GLY A 106 19.90 -8.94 -6.15
C GLY A 106 18.64 -9.82 -6.01
N MET A 107 17.86 -9.68 -4.95
CA MET A 107 16.63 -10.45 -4.73
C MET A 107 15.39 -9.56 -4.82
N GLU A 108 14.34 -10.03 -5.49
CA GLU A 108 13.05 -9.34 -5.52
C GLU A 108 12.28 -9.61 -4.22
N ILE A 109 11.55 -8.61 -3.74
CA ILE A 109 10.85 -8.64 -2.44
C ILE A 109 9.90 -9.84 -2.35
N ILE A 110 9.21 -10.17 -3.44
CA ILE A 110 8.26 -11.28 -3.48
C ILE A 110 8.93 -12.66 -3.36
N ASP A 111 10.20 -12.78 -3.78
CA ASP A 111 10.98 -14.01 -3.60
C ASP A 111 11.50 -14.13 -2.16
N PHE A 112 11.82 -12.99 -1.54
CA PHE A 112 12.30 -12.93 -0.17
C PHE A 112 11.21 -13.23 0.86
N LEU A 113 9.96 -12.84 0.58
CA LEU A 113 8.84 -13.07 1.48
C LEU A 113 8.48 -14.56 1.57
N PRO A 114 8.35 -15.12 2.78
CA PRO A 114 7.93 -16.52 2.94
C PRO A 114 6.47 -16.69 2.53
N THR A 115 6.12 -17.88 2.04
CA THR A 115 4.71 -18.28 1.96
C THR A 115 4.27 -18.66 3.37
N SER A 116 3.51 -17.79 4.02
CA SER A 116 3.07 -17.98 5.41
C SER A 116 2.03 -19.09 5.55
N VAL A 117 2.03 -19.76 6.71
CA VAL A 117 0.90 -20.59 7.15
C VAL A 117 -0.31 -19.69 7.36
N LEU A 118 -1.49 -20.15 6.96
CA LEU A 118 -2.73 -19.39 7.09
C LEU A 118 -3.07 -19.16 8.57
N PRO A 119 -3.16 -17.91 9.05
CA PRO A 119 -3.53 -17.61 10.43
C PRO A 119 -5.03 -17.76 10.62
N SER A 120 -5.49 -17.93 11.86
CA SER A 120 -6.90 -18.20 12.19
C SER A 120 -7.89 -17.07 11.89
N TRP A 121 -7.41 -15.86 11.56
CA TRP A 121 -8.25 -14.70 11.29
C TRP A 121 -8.65 -14.55 9.81
N ILE A 122 -8.11 -15.37 8.91
CA ILE A 122 -8.45 -15.34 7.49
C ILE A 122 -8.45 -16.73 6.89
N THR A 123 -9.40 -16.97 5.99
CA THR A 123 -9.54 -18.20 5.23
C THR A 123 -8.84 -18.12 3.87
N GLU A 124 -8.64 -19.26 3.21
CA GLU A 124 -8.10 -19.25 1.86
C GLU A 124 -9.11 -18.68 0.86
N GLU A 125 -10.40 -18.94 1.07
CA GLU A 125 -11.50 -18.41 0.30
C GLU A 125 -11.54 -16.87 0.34
N GLU A 126 -11.33 -16.27 1.51
CA GLU A 126 -11.23 -14.81 1.64
C GLU A 126 -10.00 -14.25 0.90
N LEU A 127 -8.85 -14.91 0.99
CA LEU A 127 -7.66 -14.53 0.22
C LEU A 127 -7.90 -14.62 -1.30
N MET A 128 -8.68 -15.61 -1.73
CA MET A 128 -9.02 -15.78 -3.15
C MET A 128 -9.82 -14.60 -3.70
N VAL A 129 -10.69 -13.97 -2.89
CA VAL A 129 -11.41 -12.75 -3.31
C VAL A 129 -10.43 -11.65 -3.74
N PHE A 130 -9.32 -11.47 -3.02
CA PHE A 130 -8.28 -10.51 -3.40
C PHE A 130 -7.51 -10.98 -4.63
N ALA A 131 -7.17 -12.27 -4.68
CA ALA A 131 -6.43 -12.86 -5.80
C ALA A 131 -7.19 -12.69 -7.12
N ASP A 132 -8.48 -13.01 -7.15
CA ASP A 132 -9.34 -12.88 -8.34
C ASP A 132 -9.42 -11.43 -8.83
N LYS A 133 -9.52 -10.47 -7.90
CA LYS A 133 -9.55 -9.05 -8.27
C LYS A 133 -8.24 -8.58 -8.88
N PHE A 134 -7.11 -8.99 -8.32
CA PHE A 134 -5.81 -8.67 -8.90
C PHE A 134 -5.51 -9.46 -10.19
N GLN A 135 -6.12 -10.63 -10.37
CA GLN A 135 -6.05 -11.36 -11.63
C GLN A 135 -6.75 -10.58 -12.75
N GLU A 136 -7.88 -9.93 -12.47
CA GLU A 136 -8.58 -9.07 -13.42
C GLU A 136 -7.81 -7.77 -13.70
N SER A 137 -7.31 -7.09 -12.65
CA SER A 137 -6.75 -5.73 -12.78
C SER A 137 -5.24 -5.65 -13.01
N GLY A 138 -4.50 -6.70 -12.64
CA GLY A 138 -3.06 -6.62 -12.39
C GLY A 138 -2.70 -5.69 -11.22
N PHE A 139 -1.39 -5.57 -10.94
CA PHE A 139 -0.86 -4.79 -9.80
C PHE A 139 -0.38 -3.37 -10.15
N THR A 140 -0.27 -3.02 -11.43
CA THR A 140 0.30 -1.74 -11.88
C THR A 140 -0.38 -0.53 -11.24
N GLY A 141 -1.71 -0.54 -11.14
CA GLY A 141 -2.47 0.55 -10.49
C GLY A 141 -2.06 0.76 -9.03
N ALA A 142 -1.89 -0.32 -8.27
CA ALA A 142 -1.43 -0.25 -6.88
C ALA A 142 0.04 0.23 -6.79
N PHE A 143 0.92 -0.28 -7.65
CA PHE A 143 2.33 0.15 -7.66
C PHE A 143 2.51 1.61 -8.06
N ASN A 144 1.60 2.18 -8.87
CA ASN A 144 1.66 3.58 -9.26
C ASN A 144 1.54 4.56 -8.09
N TYR A 145 0.90 4.18 -6.96
CA TYR A 145 0.92 5.01 -5.75
C TYR A 145 2.35 5.21 -5.22
N TYR A 146 3.16 4.14 -5.19
CA TYR A 146 4.57 4.21 -4.78
C TYR A 146 5.42 5.01 -5.78
N ARG A 147 5.15 4.87 -7.08
CA ARG A 147 5.85 5.63 -8.14
C ARG A 147 5.55 7.12 -8.09
N ALA A 148 4.44 7.50 -7.48
CA ALA A 148 4.01 8.89 -7.32
C ALA A 148 4.50 9.56 -6.02
N MET A 149 5.21 8.84 -5.13
CA MET A 149 5.60 9.36 -3.81
C MET A 149 6.44 10.64 -3.85
N ASP A 150 7.27 10.79 -4.89
CA ASP A 150 8.18 11.93 -5.04
C ASP A 150 7.67 13.01 -6.02
N LEU A 151 6.42 12.90 -6.47
CA LEU A 151 5.77 13.93 -7.29
C LEU A 151 5.44 15.21 -6.48
#